data_AF-A0A177KI33-F1
#
_entry.id   AF-A0A177KI33-F1
#
_cell.length_a   1.000
_cell.length_b   1.000
_cell.length_c   1.000
_cell.angle_alpha   90.00
_cell.angle_beta   90.00
_cell.angle_gamma   90.00
#
_symmetry.space_group_name_H-M   'P 1'
#
loop_
_entity.id
_entity.type
_entity.pdbx_description
1 polymer ?
#
loop_
_entity_poly.entity_id
_entity_poly.type
_entity_poly.pdbx_seq_one_letter_code
_entity_poly.pdbx_strand_id
1 'polypeptide(L)' 'MNGLFRASLEEQKPIVIMYMTDDREITDRNIIVRKIHPEYIRAYCMKRGALRTFKRENILAAAKPRERKVANYA' A
#
# COMPACT_ATOMS: atom_id res chain seq x y z
N MET A 1 5.63 2.27 10.62
CA MET A 1 5.10 1.61 9.39
C MET A 1 4.76 0.12 9.57
N ASN A 2 5.58 -0.67 10.28
CA ASN A 2 5.35 -2.13 10.43
C ASN A 2 3.96 -2.54 10.95
N GLY A 3 3.36 -1.78 11.86
CA GLY A 3 2.02 -2.09 12.38
C GLY A 3 0.94 -2.13 11.29
N LEU A 4 0.98 -1.20 10.33
CA LEU A 4 0.01 -1.17 9.21
C LEU A 4 0.20 -2.36 8.27
N PHE A 5 1.45 -2.76 8.00
CA PHE A 5 1.71 -3.93 7.17
C PHE A 5 1.27 -5.22 7.84
N ARG A 6 1.48 -5.36 9.16
CA ARG A 6 1.01 -6.51 9.94
C ARG A 6 -0.51 -6.56 9.98
N ALA A 7 -1.18 -5.45 10.29
CA ALA A 7 -2.64 -5.39 10.27
C ALA A 7 -3.23 -5.74 8.89
N SER A 8 -2.63 -5.24 7.80
CA SER A 8 -3.05 -5.62 6.44
C SER A 8 -2.83 -7.13 6.16
N LEU A 9 -1.74 -7.70 6.63
CA LEU A 9 -1.42 -9.12 6.49
C LEU A 9 -2.37 -10.01 7.30
N GLU A 10 -2.72 -9.60 8.51
CA GLU A 10 -3.57 -10.36 9.42
C GLU A 10 -5.06 -10.24 9.03
N GLU A 11 -5.53 -9.01 8.80
CA GLU A 11 -6.95 -8.74 8.52
C GLU A 11 -7.30 -8.87 7.03
N GLN A 12 -6.31 -9.04 6.15
CA GLN A 12 -6.48 -9.06 4.69
C GLN A 12 -7.16 -7.79 4.14
N LYS A 13 -6.98 -6.67 4.85
CA LYS A 13 -7.53 -5.36 4.48
C LYS A 13 -6.54 -4.53 3.67
N PRO A 14 -7.03 -3.71 2.73
CA PRO A 14 -6.18 -2.82 1.97
C PRO A 14 -5.55 -1.73 2.83
N ILE A 15 -4.34 -1.33 2.45
CA ILE A 15 -3.68 -0.09 2.90
C ILE A 15 -3.23 0.70 1.68
N VAL A 16 -3.02 1.99 1.86
CA VAL A 16 -2.45 2.86 0.83
C VAL A 16 -1.00 3.13 1.18
N ILE A 17 -0.10 2.88 0.24
CA ILE A 17 1.31 3.27 0.35
C ILE A 17 1.63 4.36 -0.65
N MET A 18 2.51 5.29 -0.27
CA MET A 18 3.17 6.20 -1.19
C MET A 18 4.47 5.52 -1.64
N TYR A 19 4.56 5.19 -2.93
CA TYR A 19 5.64 4.39 -3.49
C TYR A 19 6.39 5.17 -4.58
N MET A 20 7.71 5.26 -4.44
CA MET A 20 8.62 5.85 -5.43
C MET A 20 9.10 4.76 -6.41
N THR A 21 8.93 4.99 -7.70
CA THR A 21 9.53 4.12 -8.74
C THR A 21 11.03 4.41 -8.87
N ASP A 22 11.76 3.54 -9.55
CA ASP A 22 13.18 3.75 -9.81
C ASP A 22 13.40 5.03 -10.67
N ASP A 23 12.42 5.41 -11.50
CA ASP A 23 12.38 6.67 -12.26
C ASP A 23 11.96 7.90 -11.43
N ARG A 24 11.96 7.79 -10.10
CA ARG A 24 11.57 8.82 -9.12
C ARG A 24 10.13 9.31 -9.20
N GLU A 25 9.23 8.56 -9.86
CA GLU A 25 7.81 8.89 -9.85
C GLU A 25 7.15 8.41 -8.55
N ILE A 26 6.48 9.33 -7.85
CA ILE A 26 5.73 9.01 -6.65
C ILE A 26 4.30 8.61 -7.04
N THR A 27 3.88 7.44 -6.57
CA THR A 27 2.56 6.89 -6.87
C THR A 27 1.89 6.36 -5.61
N ASP A 28 0.60 6.65 -5.46
CA ASP A 28 -0.22 5.98 -4.45
C ASP A 28 -0.58 4.57 -4.92
N ARG A 29 -0.33 3.58 -4.07
CA ARG A 29 -0.67 2.17 -4.33
C ARG A 29 -1.59 1.66 -3.24
N ASN A 30 -2.79 1.27 -3.64
CA ASN A 30 -3.68 0.49 -2.80
C ASN A 30 -3.28 -0.99 -2.87
N ILE A 31 -2.86 -1.56 -1.74
CA ILE A 31 -2.28 -2.90 -1.65
C ILE A 31 -2.86 -3.72 -0.50
N ILE A 32 -2.91 -5.05 -0.67
CA ILE A 32 -3.19 -6.00 0.40
C ILE A 32 -1.92 -6.82 0.64
N VAL A 33 -1.35 -6.72 1.85
CA VAL A 33 -0.08 -7.37 2.18
C VAL A 33 -0.25 -8.89 2.25
N ARG A 34 0.69 -9.62 1.64
CA ARG A 34 0.71 -11.09 1.60
C ARG A 34 1.96 -11.68 2.25
N LYS A 35 3.08 -10.95 2.25
CA LYS A 35 4.31 -11.33 2.97
C LYS A 35 5.11 -10.09 3.32
N ILE A 36 5.68 -10.07 4.52
CA ILE A 36 6.60 -9.03 4.99
C ILE A 36 8.01 -9.62 5.03
N HIS A 37 8.94 -8.99 4.33
CA HIS A 37 10.38 -9.27 4.39
C HIS A 37 11.12 -8.03 4.94
N PRO A 38 12.34 -8.17 5.48
CA PRO A 38 13.15 -7.02 5.91
C PRO A 38 13.39 -5.97 4.81
N GLU A 39 13.52 -6.40 3.55
CA GLU A 39 13.87 -5.53 2.41
C GLU A 39 12.70 -5.19 1.50
N TYR A 40 11.65 -6.01 1.49
CA TYR A 40 10.52 -5.84 0.58
C TYR A 40 9.19 -6.29 1.20
N ILE A 41 8.10 -5.82 0.60
CA ILE A 41 6.74 -6.27 0.88
C ILE A 41 6.19 -6.95 -0.36
N ARG A 42 5.69 -8.19 -0.23
CA ARG A 42 4.92 -8.83 -1.30
C ARG A 42 3.45 -8.58 -1.03
N ALA A 43 2.76 -7.99 -2.00
CA ALA A 43 1.37 -7.57 -1.83
C ALA A 43 0.58 -7.67 -3.13
N TYR A 44 -0.73 -7.84 -3.02
CA TYR A 44 -1.64 -7.72 -4.15
C TYR A 44 -1.89 -6.23 -4.42
N CYS A 45 -1.53 -5.74 -5.60
CA CYS A 45 -1.74 -4.36 -6.01
C CYS A 45 -3.10 -4.21 -6.68
N MET A 46 -4.03 -3.51 -6.04
CA MET A 46 -5.41 -3.39 -6.52
C MET A 46 -5.49 -2.65 -7.86
N LYS A 47 -4.69 -1.60 -8.06
CA LYS A 47 -4.63 -0.84 -9.33
C LYS A 47 -4.18 -1.71 -10.53
N ARG A 48 -3.41 -2.76 -10.29
CA ARG A 48 -2.87 -3.64 -11.34
C ARG A 48 -3.54 -5.02 -11.39
N GLY A 49 -4.34 -5.37 -10.39
CA GLY A 49 -4.97 -6.68 -10.28
C GLY A 49 -3.99 -7.85 -10.12
N ALA A 50 -2.78 -7.62 -9.57
CA ALA A 50 -1.72 -8.63 -9.56
C ALA A 50 -0.84 -8.57 -8.30
N LEU A 51 -0.22 -9.71 -7.97
CA LEU A 51 0.83 -9.78 -6.94
C LEU A 51 2.09 -9.08 -7.41
N ARG A 52 2.63 -8.19 -6.58
CA ARG A 52 3.88 -7.45 -6.83
C ARG A 52 4.75 -7.38 -5.59
N THR A 53 6.03 -7.17 -5.82
CA THR A 53 7.03 -6.90 -4.79
C THR A 53 7.30 -5.41 -4.75
N PHE A 54 7.25 -4.83 -3.56
CA PHE A 54 7.53 -3.42 -3.30
C PHE A 54 8.76 -3.34 -2.41
N LYS A 55 9.84 -2.71 -2.88
CA LYS A 55 11.04 -2.48 -2.07
C LYS A 55 10.68 -1.55 -0.92
N ARG A 56 11.13 -1.86 0.30
CA ARG A 56 10.78 -1.08 1.50
C ARG A 56 11.42 0.30 1.51
N GLU A 57 12.64 0.40 1.00
CA GLU A 57 13.34 1.68 0.77
C GLU A 57 12.54 2.63 -0.13
N ASN A 58 11.74 2.09 -1.05
CA ASN A 58 10.91 2.87 -1.96
C ASN A 58 9.51 3.18 -1.41
N ILE A 59 9.16 2.72 -0.19
CA ILE A 59 7.90 3.06 0.48
C ILE A 59 8.12 4.28 1.36
N LEU A 60 7.63 5.43 0.90
CA LEU A 60 7.78 6.71 1.57
C LEU A 60 6.80 6.90 2.73
N ALA A 61 5.59 6.34 2.60
CA ALA A 61 4.55 6.40 3.61
C ALA A 61 3.57 5.23 3.49
N ALA A 62 2.85 4.92 4.57
CA ALA A 62 1.73 3.99 4.58
C ALA A 62 0.60 4.52 5.46
N ALA A 63 -0.65 4.34 5.02
CA ALA A 63 -1.84 4.80 5.71
C ALA A 63 -3.00 3.81 5.54
N LYS A 64 -4.01 3.92 6.42
CA LYS A 64 -5.31 3.29 6.19
C LYS A 64 -5.98 3.93 4.97
N PRO A 65 -6.79 3.18 4.19
CA PRO A 65 -7.56 3.76 3.09
C PRO A 65 -8.43 4.90 3.60
N ARG A 66 -8.49 6.01 2.85
CA ARG A 66 -9.42 7.09 3.15
C ARG A 66 -10.84 6.63 2.82
N GLU A 67 -11.75 6.76 3.77
CA GLU A 67 -13.18 6.72 3.48
C GLU A 67 -13.53 7.97 2.65
N ARG A 68 -14.01 7.77 1.42
CA ARG A 68 -14.59 8.88 0.66
C ARG A 68 -15.91 9.26 1.33
N LYS A 69 -15.90 10.28 2.19
CA LYS A 69 -17.11 11.03 2.49
C LYS A 69 -17.50 11.76 1.20
N VAL A 70 -18.58 11.32 0.56
CA VAL A 70 -19.18 12.10 -0.53
C VAL A 70 -19.67 13.39 0.11
N ALA A 71 -18.96 14.49 -0.14
CA ALA A 71 -19.46 15.80 0.21
C ALA A 71 -20.58 16.10 -0.78
N ASN A 72 -21.83 15.96 -0.33
CA ASN A 72 -22.98 16.47 -1.06
C ASN A 72 -22.91 17.99 -0.94
N TYR A 73 -22.39 18.65 -1.95
CA TYR A 73 -22.60 20.08 -2.13
C TYR A 73 -24.03 20.24 -2.65
N ALA A 74 -24.91 20.74 -1.78
CA ALA A 74 -26.28 21.15 -2.12
C ALA A 74 -26.27 22.54 -2.75
#